data_AF-A0A0F0H204-F1
#
_entry.id   AF-A0A0F0H204-F1
#
_cell.length_a   1.000
_cell.length_b   1.000
_cell.length_c   1.000
_cell.angle_alpha   90.00
_cell.angle_beta   90.00
_cell.angle_gamma   90.00
#
_symmetry.space_group_name_H-M   'P 1'
#
loop_
_entity.id
_entity.type
_entity.pdbx_description
1 polymer ?
#
loop_
_entity_poly.entity_id
_entity_poly.type
_entity_poly.pdbx_seq_one_letter_code
_entity_poly.pdbx_strand_id
1 'polypeptide(L)'
;MTSDQWRTRPTFTFVRHTDGLRHRFERDGEHDGRPAYRRTDGNVWCVWSAAEGWHCRIADGRVTAHPADGRADGPLPPAAVWRSFKDDRSYLYDLRTEPGPFRA
;
A
#
# COMPACT_ATOMS: atom_id res chain seq x y z
N MET A 1 25.50 3.66 -21.94
CA MET A 1 25.17 3.79 -20.51
C MET A 1 23.73 4.28 -20.41
N THR A 2 22.78 3.39 -20.10
CA THR A 2 21.40 3.80 -19.77
C THR A 2 20.82 2.81 -18.76
N SER A 3 21.08 3.11 -17.49
CA SER A 3 20.23 2.92 -16.32
C SER A 3 19.48 1.61 -16.10
N ASP A 4 20.05 0.78 -15.22
CA ASP A 4 19.48 -0.37 -14.50
C ASP A 4 18.38 0.04 -13.48
N GLN A 5 17.46 0.94 -13.85
CA GLN A 5 16.45 1.47 -12.92
C GLN A 5 15.28 0.49 -12.65
N TRP A 6 15.34 -0.76 -13.13
CA TRP A 6 14.16 -1.65 -13.16
C TRP A 6 14.21 -2.87 -12.23
N ARG A 7 15.29 -3.08 -11.46
CA ARG A 7 15.40 -4.26 -10.56
C ARG A 7 14.78 -4.09 -9.18
N THR A 8 14.42 -2.88 -8.76
CA THR A 8 13.79 -2.64 -7.46
C THR A 8 12.27 -2.69 -7.56
N ARG A 9 11.67 -3.79 -7.09
CA ARG A 9 10.24 -3.83 -6.78
C ARG A 9 9.98 -2.87 -5.61
N PRO A 10 9.23 -1.78 -5.78
CA PRO A 10 9.01 -0.83 -4.68
C PRO A 10 8.27 -1.56 -3.56
N THR A 11 8.81 -1.46 -2.35
CA THR A 11 8.11 -1.84 -1.11
C THR A 11 7.66 -0.57 -0.43
N PHE A 12 6.67 -0.65 0.45
CA PHE A 12 6.29 0.49 1.27
C PHE A 12 5.87 0.07 2.66
N THR A 13 5.90 1.04 3.56
CA THR A 13 5.54 0.86 4.96
C THR A 13 4.46 1.87 5.33
N PHE A 14 3.38 1.37 5.92
CA PHE A 14 2.44 2.20 6.67
C PHE A 14 3.00 2.47 8.06
N VAL A 15 3.11 3.74 8.45
CA VAL A 15 3.55 4.18 9.78
C VAL A 15 2.42 4.91 10.48
N ARG A 16 1.89 4.34 11.57
CA ARG A 16 0.74 4.92 12.29
C ARG A 16 1.14 6.22 12.98
N HIS A 17 0.31 7.26 12.86
CA HIS A 17 0.59 8.58 13.45
C HIS A 17 0.67 8.56 14.98
N THR A 18 -0.17 7.77 15.65
CA THR A 18 -0.32 7.84 17.11
C THR A 18 0.84 7.21 17.89
N ASP A 19 1.50 6.20 17.34
CA ASP A 19 2.51 5.41 18.07
C ASP A 19 3.62 4.85 17.17
N GLY A 20 3.65 5.22 15.89
CA GLY A 20 4.69 4.77 14.97
C GLY A 20 4.60 3.30 14.57
N LEU A 21 3.50 2.57 14.86
CA LEU A 21 3.33 1.18 14.45
C LEU A 21 3.56 1.03 12.94
N ARG A 22 4.40 0.06 12.55
CA ARG A 22 4.81 -0.17 11.17
C ARG A 22 4.20 -1.43 10.59
N HIS A 23 3.68 -1.31 9.36
CA HIS A 23 3.18 -2.41 8.56
C HIS A 23 3.84 -2.36 7.18
N ARG A 24 4.70 -3.34 6.90
CA ARG A 24 5.41 -3.45 5.62
C ARG A 24 4.56 -4.17 4.59
N PHE A 25 4.63 -3.70 3.34
CA PHE A 25 3.96 -4.26 2.18
C PHE A 25 4.96 -4.58 1.07
N GLU A 26 4.80 -5.74 0.47
CA GLU A 26 5.63 -6.24 -0.63
C GLU A 26 4.77 -6.61 -1.83
N ARG A 27 5.31 -6.42 -3.04
CA ARG A 27 4.58 -6.74 -4.27
C ARG A 27 4.36 -8.25 -4.35
N ASP A 28 3.10 -8.65 -4.46
CA ASP A 28 2.67 -10.05 -4.52
C ASP A 28 1.63 -10.22 -5.64
N GLY A 29 2.10 -10.17 -6.88
CA GLY A 29 1.24 -10.30 -8.07
C GLY A 29 0.62 -8.99 -8.55
N GLU A 30 -0.56 -9.10 -9.17
CA GLU A 30 -1.28 -8.03 -9.86
C GLU A 30 -2.79 -8.14 -9.64
N HIS A 31 -3.47 -6.99 -9.67
CA HIS A 31 -4.92 -6.87 -9.58
C HIS A 31 -5.38 -5.71 -10.46
N ASP A 32 -6.41 -5.93 -11.29
CA ASP A 32 -6.97 -4.94 -12.22
C ASP A 32 -5.91 -4.22 -13.07
N GLY A 33 -4.92 -4.99 -13.57
CA GLY A 33 -3.84 -4.46 -14.40
C GLY A 33 -2.81 -3.61 -13.66
N ARG A 34 -2.84 -3.59 -12.32
CA ARG A 34 -1.91 -2.85 -11.48
C ARG A 34 -1.17 -3.77 -10.49
N PRO A 35 -0.01 -3.35 -9.95
CA PRO A 35 0.65 -4.08 -8.88
C PRO A 35 -0.29 -4.36 -7.70
N ALA A 36 -0.27 -5.58 -7.18
CA ALA A 36 -0.88 -5.91 -5.89
C ALA A 36 0.20 -6.01 -4.82
N TYR A 37 -0.09 -5.50 -3.62
CA TYR A 37 0.86 -5.54 -2.51
C TYR A 37 0.24 -6.22 -1.30
N ARG A 38 0.96 -7.18 -0.72
CA ARG A 38 0.52 -7.89 0.48
C ARG A 38 1.31 -7.41 1.69
N ARG A 39 0.60 -7.21 2.80
CA ARG A 39 1.22 -6.91 4.09
C ARG A 39 2.01 -8.13 4.58
N THR A 40 3.23 -7.93 5.08
CA THR A 40 4.12 -9.04 5.45
C THR A 40 3.71 -9.74 6.76
N ASP A 41 2.96 -9.07 7.61
CA ASP A 41 2.55 -9.52 8.96
C ASP A 41 1.07 -9.94 9.05
N GLY A 42 0.39 -10.10 7.91
CA GLY A 42 -1.02 -10.47 7.91
C GLY A 42 -1.65 -10.54 6.52
N ASN A 43 -2.97 -10.69 6.49
CA ASN A 43 -3.71 -10.87 5.24
C ASN A 43 -4.43 -9.60 4.79
N VAL A 44 -3.68 -8.49 4.70
CA VAL A 44 -4.14 -7.22 4.15
C VAL A 44 -3.46 -6.98 2.83
N TRP A 45 -4.24 -6.58 1.84
CA TRP A 45 -3.80 -6.33 0.48
C TRP A 45 -4.03 -4.86 0.13
N CYS A 46 -3.03 -4.18 -0.42
CA CYS A 46 -3.18 -2.88 -1.05
C CYS A 46 -3.23 -3.07 -2.56
N VAL A 47 -4.36 -2.71 -3.16
CA VAL A 47 -4.67 -2.94 -4.57
C VAL A 47 -5.37 -1.71 -5.15
N TRP A 48 -5.40 -1.64 -6.47
CA TRP A 48 -6.21 -0.66 -7.18
C TRP A 48 -7.44 -1.33 -7.77
N SER A 49 -8.57 -0.63 -7.81
CA SER A 49 -9.72 -0.99 -8.63
C SER A 49 -10.35 0.24 -9.28
N ALA A 50 -11.12 0.03 -10.35
CA ALA A 50 -11.82 1.12 -11.02
C ALA A 50 -12.89 1.81 -10.16
N ALA A 51 -13.41 1.15 -9.11
CA ALA A 51 -14.41 1.72 -8.21
C ALA A 51 -13.79 2.57 -7.09
N GLU A 52 -12.68 2.12 -6.51
CA GLU A 52 -12.14 2.69 -5.27
C GLU A 52 -10.84 3.48 -5.47
N GLY A 53 -10.20 3.34 -6.64
CA GLY A 53 -8.79 3.69 -6.77
C GLY A 53 -7.93 2.77 -5.90
N TRP A 54 -6.78 3.26 -5.44
CA TRP A 54 -5.96 2.56 -4.46
C TRP A 54 -6.65 2.46 -3.10
N HIS A 55 -6.73 1.24 -2.57
CA HIS A 55 -7.33 0.95 -1.27
C HIS A 55 -6.67 -0.28 -0.64
N CYS A 56 -6.87 -0.48 0.66
CA CYS A 56 -6.54 -1.75 1.32
C CYS A 56 -7.78 -2.58 1.56
N ARG A 57 -7.69 -3.90 1.39
CA ARG A 57 -8.73 -4.86 1.72
C ARG A 57 -8.18 -6.09 2.43
N ILE A 58 -9.03 -6.76 3.18
CA ILE A 58 -8.77 -8.12 3.69
C ILE A 58 -9.33 -9.18 2.75
N ALA A 59 -9.06 -10.46 3.01
CA ALA A 59 -9.37 -11.56 2.09
C ALA A 59 -10.86 -11.80 1.80
N ASP A 60 -11.76 -11.36 2.68
CA ASP A 60 -13.21 -11.40 2.42
C ASP A 60 -13.68 -10.28 1.46
N GLY A 61 -12.76 -9.43 1.01
CA GLY A 61 -13.04 -8.31 0.12
C GLY A 61 -13.39 -7.00 0.84
N ARG A 62 -13.53 -7.00 2.18
CA ARG A 62 -13.82 -5.80 2.94
C ARG A 62 -12.69 -4.78 2.84
N VAL A 63 -13.03 -3.57 2.44
CA VAL A 63 -12.10 -2.43 2.40
C VAL A 63 -11.82 -1.94 3.82
N THR A 64 -10.54 -1.75 4.12
CA THR A 64 -10.04 -1.38 5.44
C THR A 64 -9.20 -0.12 5.45
N ALA A 65 -8.85 0.45 4.29
CA ALA A 65 -8.17 1.75 4.22
C ALA A 65 -8.27 2.43 2.85
N HIS A 66 -8.22 3.77 2.85
CA HIS A 66 -8.08 4.62 1.67
C HIS A 66 -7.08 5.75 1.92
N PRO A 67 -6.52 6.39 0.88
CA PRO A 67 -5.82 7.66 1.02
C PRO A 67 -6.75 8.71 1.65
N ALA A 68 -6.22 9.51 2.56
CA ALA A 68 -6.99 10.50 3.30
C ALA A 68 -7.42 11.69 2.42
N ASP A 69 -6.62 12.01 1.39
CA ASP A 69 -6.89 13.10 0.44
C ASP A 69 -7.88 12.68 -0.67
N GLY A 70 -8.41 11.47 -0.59
CA GLY A 70 -9.42 10.94 -1.52
C GLY A 70 -8.89 9.89 -2.48
N ARG A 71 -9.66 9.66 -3.54
CA ARG A 71 -9.39 8.61 -4.52
C ARG A 71 -8.06 8.86 -5.25
N ALA A 72 -7.25 7.81 -5.38
CA ALA A 72 -5.97 7.87 -6.08
C ALA A 72 -5.88 6.83 -7.19
N ASP A 73 -5.61 7.27 -8.42
CA ASP A 73 -5.55 6.44 -9.63
C ASP A 73 -4.17 6.44 -10.30
N GLY A 74 -3.13 6.89 -9.60
CA GLY A 74 -1.73 6.83 -10.07
C GLY A 74 -1.22 5.38 -10.21
N PRO A 75 -0.12 5.12 -10.95
CA PRO A 75 0.35 3.76 -11.24
C PRO A 75 0.80 2.95 -10.02
N LEU A 76 1.06 3.63 -8.90
CA LEU A 76 1.46 3.06 -7.62
C LEU A 76 0.60 3.65 -6.49
N PRO A 77 0.48 2.99 -5.34
CA PRO A 77 -0.13 3.58 -4.15
C PRO A 77 0.52 4.93 -3.82
N PRO A 78 -0.25 5.99 -3.55
CA PRO A 78 0.32 7.29 -3.22
C PRO A 78 1.07 7.25 -1.88
N ALA A 79 2.28 7.83 -1.88
CA ALA A 79 3.03 8.16 -0.68
C ALA A 79 2.40 9.37 0.00
N ALA A 80 1.29 9.13 0.71
CA ALA A 80 0.45 10.14 1.33
C ALA A 80 -0.08 9.64 2.69
N VAL A 81 -0.94 10.41 3.34
CA VAL A 81 -1.67 9.96 4.53
C VAL A 81 -2.80 9.01 4.12
N TRP A 82 -3.00 7.95 4.88
CA TRP A 82 -4.06 6.96 4.70
C TRP A 82 -4.88 6.81 5.97
N ARG A 83 -6.20 6.70 5.81
CA ARG A 83 -7.11 6.37 6.91
C ARG A 83 -7.45 4.89 6.83
N SER A 84 -7.20 4.17 7.92
CA SER A 84 -7.60 2.76 8.08
C SER A 84 -8.70 2.61 9.11
N PHE A 85 -9.66 1.74 8.81
CA PHE A 85 -10.82 1.43 9.65
C PHE A 85 -10.63 0.08 10.34
N LYS A 86 -10.81 0.06 11.66
CA LYS A 86 -10.76 -1.14 12.51
C LYS A 86 -11.96 -1.10 13.44
N ASP A 87 -13.01 -1.82 13.05
CA ASP A 87 -14.28 -1.88 13.76
C ASP A 87 -14.84 -0.48 14.04
N ASP A 88 -14.87 -0.04 15.29
CA ASP A 88 -15.37 1.25 15.75
C ASP A 88 -14.32 2.38 15.73
N ARG A 89 -13.09 2.09 15.29
CA ARG A 89 -11.97 3.03 15.31
C ARG A 89 -11.40 3.29 13.92
N SER A 90 -10.81 4.47 13.77
CA SER A 90 -9.97 4.77 12.62
C SER A 90 -8.60 5.27 13.05
N TYR A 91 -7.60 5.00 12.21
CA TYR A 91 -6.21 5.38 12.45
C TYR A 91 -5.64 6.01 11.18
N LEU A 92 -4.80 7.02 11.36
CA LEU A 92 -4.04 7.63 10.27
C LEU A 92 -2.63 7.02 10.19
N TYR A 93 -2.17 6.79 8.96
CA TYR A 93 -0.86 6.26 8.64
C TYR A 93 -0.20 7.10 7.55
N ASP A 94 1.11 7.30 7.61
CA ASP A 94 1.87 7.69 6.42
C ASP A 94 2.20 6.44 5.59
N LEU A 95 1.92 6.45 4.28
CA LEU A 95 2.53 5.53 3.35
C LEU A 95 3.91 6.06 2.95
N ARG A 96 4.95 5.31 3.29
CA ARG A 96 6.33 5.66 2.93
C ARG A 96 6.87 4.63 1.98
N THR A 97 7.22 5.05 0.76
CA THR A 97 7.91 4.19 -0.20
C THR A 97 9.34 3.96 0.28
N GLU A 98 9.74 2.70 0.34
CA GLU A 98 11.11 2.30 0.65
C GLU A 98 11.78 1.85 -0.65
N PRO A 99 13.01 2.28 -0.95
CA PRO A 99 13.80 1.64 -1.98
C PRO A 99 13.90 0.15 -1.64
N GLY A 100 13.44 -0.72 -2.54
CA GLY A 100 13.58 -2.16 -2.35
C GLY A 100 15.06 -2.53 -2.14
N PRO A 101 15.38 -3.64 -1.47
CA PRO A 101 16.76 -4.09 -1.37
C PRO A 101 17.33 -4.29 -2.78
N PHE A 102 18.50 -3.71 -3.04
CA PHE A 102 19.24 -3.98 -4.27
C PHE A 102 19.56 -5.48 -4.31
N ARG A 103 19.02 -6.20 -5.29
CA ARG A 103 19.39 -7.60 -5.54
C ARG A 103 20.51 -7.62 -6.58
N ALA A 104 21.71 -7.99 -6.12
CA ALA A 104 22.84 -8.34 -6.97
C ALA A 104 22.50 -9.53 -7.89
#